data_AF-A0A2Y9CAH8-F1
#
_entry.id   AF-A0A2Y9CAH8-F1
#
_cell.length_a   1.000
_cell.length_b   1.000
_cell.length_c   1.000
_cell.angle_alpha   90.00
_cell.angle_beta   90.00
_cell.angle_gamma   90.00
#
_symmetry.space_group_name_H-M   'P 1'
#
loop_
_entity.id
_entity.type
_entity.pdbx_description
1 polymer ?
#
loop_
_entity_poly.entity_id
_entity_poly.type
_entity_poly.pdbx_seq_one_letter_code
_entity_poly.pdbx_strand_id
1 'polypeptide(L)'
;MSELKFDFLTAGQEMERLGETAEKLRQTAAGPYGDTIHELMQGWQGEAGIKFLHKAELLKDKMDSTCMLIVQAKEALHQAAVKAELMEKRAKEIAEDRIGNR
;
A
#
# COMPACT_ATOMS: atom_id res chain seq x y z
N MET A 1 31.16 14.79 -8.45
CA MET A 1 29.70 15.01 -8.45
C MET A 1 29.07 13.65 -8.25
N SER A 2 28.41 13.42 -7.12
CA SER A 2 27.67 12.17 -6.91
C SER A 2 26.45 12.19 -7.82
N GLU A 3 26.33 11.21 -8.71
CA GLU A 3 25.13 11.04 -9.53
C GLU A 3 23.95 10.74 -8.60
N LEU A 4 23.00 11.66 -8.54
CA LEU A 4 21.66 11.38 -8.00
C LEU A 4 20.98 10.44 -8.99
N LYS A 5 21.18 9.14 -8.79
CA LYS A 5 20.50 8.07 -9.51
C LYS A 5 19.38 7.55 -8.64
N PHE A 6 18.17 7.56 -9.18
CA PHE A 6 17.00 7.00 -8.55
C PHE A 6 17.14 5.48 -8.46
N ASP A 7 16.88 4.94 -7.27
CA ASP A 7 16.94 3.50 -7.03
C ASP A 7 15.59 2.83 -7.33
N PHE A 8 15.40 2.48 -8.60
CA PHE A 8 14.20 1.79 -9.07
C PHE A 8 14.05 0.39 -8.48
N LEU A 9 15.15 -0.26 -8.09
CA LEU A 9 15.11 -1.60 -7.49
C LEU A 9 14.48 -1.52 -6.09
N THR A 10 14.97 -0.59 -5.27
CA THR A 10 14.40 -0.36 -3.93
C THR A 10 12.94 0.08 -4.03
N ALA A 11 12.58 0.96 -4.98
CA ALA A 11 11.19 1.35 -5.19
C ALA A 11 10.28 0.16 -5.56
N GLY A 12 10.75 -0.75 -6.41
CA GLY A 12 10.03 -1.97 -6.76
C GLY A 12 9.79 -2.89 -5.57
N GLN A 13 10.83 -3.13 -4.76
CA GLN A 13 10.74 -3.94 -3.54
C GLN A 13 9.74 -3.35 -2.53
N GLU A 14 9.73 -2.03 -2.35
CA GLU A 14 8.77 -1.38 -1.46
C GLU A 14 7.33 -1.48 -1.99
N MET A 15 7.11 -1.37 -3.32
CA MET A 15 5.79 -1.58 -3.92
C MET A 15 5.28 -3.02 -3.72
N GLU A 16 6.16 -4.02 -3.78
CA GLU A 16 5.81 -5.42 -3.50
C GLU A 16 5.43 -5.60 -2.03
N ARG A 17 6.23 -5.07 -1.10
CA ARG A 17 5.95 -5.10 0.35
C ARG A 17 4.62 -4.46 0.70
N LEU A 18 4.30 -3.31 0.09
CA LEU A 18 3.00 -2.66 0.25
C LEU A 18 1.86 -3.57 -0.26
N GLY A 19 2.04 -4.20 -1.41
CA GLY A 19 1.07 -5.16 -1.96
C GLY A 19 0.82 -6.35 -1.04
N GLU A 20 1.88 -6.98 -0.53
CA GLU A 20 1.79 -8.09 0.41
C GLU A 20 1.11 -7.68 1.73
N THR A 21 1.42 -6.49 2.23
CA THR A 21 0.85 -5.98 3.48
C THR A 21 -0.65 -5.73 3.34
N ALA A 22 -1.08 -5.11 2.23
CA ALA A 22 -2.49 -4.90 1.92
C ALA A 22 -3.23 -6.23 1.84
N GLU A 23 -2.67 -7.22 1.14
CA GLU A 23 -3.31 -8.53 0.98
C GLU A 23 -3.39 -9.31 2.30
N LYS A 24 -2.32 -9.32 3.11
CA LYS A 24 -2.35 -9.93 4.45
C LYS A 24 -3.41 -9.30 5.35
N LEU A 25 -3.52 -7.97 5.32
CA LEU A 25 -4.52 -7.24 6.11
C LEU A 25 -5.94 -7.58 5.65
N ARG A 26 -6.18 -7.60 4.33
CA ARG A 26 -7.46 -7.97 3.72
C ARG A 26 -7.85 -9.40 4.07
N GLN A 27 -6.94 -10.36 3.98
CA GLN A 27 -7.18 -11.75 4.38
C GLN A 27 -7.51 -11.87 5.87
N THR A 28 -6.83 -11.10 6.72
CA THR A 28 -7.10 -11.07 8.16
C THR A 28 -8.51 -10.54 8.45
N ALA A 29 -8.89 -9.42 7.81
CA ALA A 29 -10.19 -8.79 8.00
C ALA A 29 -11.36 -9.63 7.46
N ALA A 30 -11.15 -10.32 6.32
CA ALA A 30 -12.18 -11.11 5.67
C ALA A 30 -12.34 -12.52 6.26
N GLY A 31 -11.26 -13.15 6.73
CA GLY A 31 -11.30 -14.49 7.32
C GLY A 31 -11.31 -14.46 8.84
N PRO A 32 -10.16 -14.67 9.52
CA PRO A 32 -10.11 -14.92 10.97
C PRO A 32 -10.85 -13.89 11.82
N TYR A 33 -10.78 -12.61 11.45
CA TYR A 33 -11.48 -11.56 12.16
C TYR A 33 -12.99 -11.67 12.01
N GLY A 34 -13.48 -11.76 10.77
CA GLY A 34 -14.91 -11.87 10.47
C GLY A 34 -15.53 -13.13 11.08
N ASP A 35 -14.85 -14.27 10.95
CA ASP A 35 -15.30 -15.55 11.49
C ASP A 35 -15.41 -15.50 13.02
N THR A 36 -14.37 -14.98 13.71
CA THR A 36 -14.38 -14.84 15.17
C THR A 36 -15.52 -13.94 15.66
N ILE A 37 -15.76 -12.82 14.98
CA ILE A 37 -16.86 -11.92 15.33
C ILE A 37 -18.21 -12.62 15.12
N HIS A 38 -18.38 -13.35 14.02
CA HIS A 38 -19.60 -14.09 13.75
C HIS A 38 -19.86 -15.19 14.80
N GLU A 39 -18.85 -15.94 15.21
CA GLU A 39 -18.96 -16.94 16.28
C GLU A 39 -19.35 -16.29 17.62
N LEU A 40 -18.72 -15.16 17.97
CA LEU A 40 -19.05 -14.41 19.19
C LEU A 40 -20.50 -13.92 19.19
N MET A 41 -21.05 -13.52 18.04
CA MET A 41 -22.46 -13.11 17.92
C MET A 41 -23.44 -14.20 18.33
N GLN A 42 -23.12 -15.46 18.02
CA GLN A 42 -24.03 -16.57 18.31
C GLN A 42 -24.20 -16.80 19.82
N GLY A 43 -23.14 -16.56 20.60
CA GLY A 43 -23.15 -16.77 22.05
C GLY A 43 -23.39 -15.53 22.90
N TRP A 44 -23.19 -14.31 22.36
CA TRP A 44 -23.17 -13.08 23.15
C TRP A 44 -24.20 -12.03 22.69
N GLN A 45 -25.48 -12.30 22.98
CA GLN A 45 -26.61 -11.46 22.53
C GLN A 45 -27.04 -10.36 23.54
N GLY A 46 -26.33 -10.21 24.66
CA GLY A 46 -26.62 -9.16 25.64
C GLY A 46 -26.17 -7.76 25.19
N GLU A 47 -26.58 -6.71 25.92
CA GLU A 47 -26.24 -5.31 25.61
C GLU A 47 -24.73 -5.09 25.45
N ALA A 48 -23.92 -5.76 26.28
CA ALA A 48 -22.46 -5.71 26.18
C ALA A 48 -21.94 -6.33 24.87
N GLY A 49 -22.56 -7.42 24.41
CA GLY A 49 -22.24 -8.06 23.13
C GLY A 49 -22.57 -7.15 21.96
N ILE A 50 -23.74 -6.53 21.96
CA ILE A 50 -24.13 -5.54 20.92
C ILE A 50 -23.13 -4.38 20.85
N LYS A 51 -22.71 -3.81 21.99
CA LYS A 51 -21.70 -2.74 22.04
C LYS A 51 -20.32 -3.21 21.52
N PHE A 52 -19.95 -4.44 21.83
CA PHE A 52 -18.72 -5.03 21.32
C PHE A 52 -18.78 -5.20 19.79
N LEU A 53 -19.88 -5.71 19.27
CA LEU A 53 -20.08 -5.91 17.83
C LEU A 53 -19.98 -4.61 17.04
N HIS A 54 -20.61 -3.56 17.54
CA HIS A 54 -20.48 -2.25 16.91
C HIS A 54 -19.01 -1.78 16.83
N LYS A 55 -18.23 -1.99 17.90
CA LYS A 55 -16.79 -1.67 17.89
C LYS A 55 -16.01 -2.57 16.94
N ALA A 56 -16.42 -3.83 16.80
CA ALA A 56 -15.79 -4.79 15.92
C ALA A 56 -16.02 -4.44 14.44
N GLU A 57 -17.26 -4.09 14.07
CA GLU A 57 -17.59 -3.59 12.73
C GLU A 57 -16.79 -2.33 12.40
N LEU A 58 -16.71 -1.37 13.33
CA LEU A 58 -15.88 -0.17 13.15
C LEU A 58 -14.39 -0.48 12.97
N LEU A 59 -13.88 -1.54 13.61
CA LEU A 59 -12.50 -1.97 13.41
C LEU A 59 -12.31 -2.60 12.03
N LYS A 60 -13.26 -3.42 11.58
CA LYS A 60 -13.25 -4.00 10.22
C LYS A 60 -13.22 -2.90 9.16
N ASP A 61 -14.09 -1.89 9.29
CA ASP A 61 -14.13 -0.75 8.36
C ASP A 61 -12.79 0.00 8.31
N LYS A 62 -12.10 0.11 9.47
CA LYS A 62 -10.76 0.71 9.54
C LYS A 62 -9.69 -0.17 8.88
N MET A 63 -9.77 -1.49 9.02
CA MET A 63 -8.87 -2.43 8.34
C MET A 63 -9.04 -2.32 6.83
N ASP A 64 -10.28 -2.29 6.34
CA ASP A 64 -10.60 -2.14 4.92
C ASP A 64 -10.12 -0.77 4.39
N SER A 65 -10.37 0.30 5.13
CA SER A 65 -9.87 1.64 4.79
C SER A 65 -8.34 1.71 4.76
N THR A 66 -7.66 1.05 5.69
CA THR A 66 -6.19 0.97 5.73
C THR A 66 -5.65 0.20 4.54
N CYS A 67 -6.31 -0.90 4.15
CA CYS A 67 -5.97 -1.64 2.94
C CYS A 67 -6.04 -0.73 1.69
N MET A 68 -7.10 0.07 1.57
CA MET A 68 -7.24 1.03 0.47
C MET A 68 -6.14 2.08 0.46
N LEU A 69 -5.76 2.62 1.63
CA LEU A 69 -4.66 3.59 1.74
C LEU A 69 -3.32 3.00 1.33
N ILE A 70 -3.05 1.73 1.68
CA ILE A 70 -1.82 1.04 1.27
C ILE A 70 -1.78 0.86 -0.25
N VAL A 71 -2.90 0.49 -0.88
CA VAL A 71 -3.01 0.40 -2.34
C VAL A 71 -2.77 1.75 -3.01
N GLN A 72 -3.34 2.83 -2.46
CA GLN A 72 -3.11 4.18 -2.96
C GLN A 72 -1.65 4.63 -2.81
N ALA A 73 -1.00 4.29 -1.68
CA ALA A 73 0.42 4.57 -1.47
C ALA A 73 1.31 3.84 -2.48
N LYS A 74 1.00 2.57 -2.76
CA LYS A 74 1.68 1.79 -3.80
C LYS A 74 1.56 2.44 -5.18
N GLU A 75 0.36 2.87 -5.55
CA GLU A 75 0.11 3.56 -6.83
C GLU A 75 0.88 4.89 -6.92
N ALA A 76 0.87 5.69 -5.85
CA ALA A 76 1.62 6.94 -5.80
C ALA A 76 3.13 6.71 -5.95
N LEU A 77 3.67 5.66 -5.32
CA LEU A 77 5.07 5.28 -5.45
C LEU A 77 5.39 4.83 -6.89
N HIS A 78 4.50 4.06 -7.52
CA HIS A 78 4.63 3.65 -8.92
C HIS A 78 4.72 4.86 -9.86
N GLN A 79 3.80 5.82 -9.71
CA GLN A 79 3.79 7.04 -10.51
C GLN A 79 5.05 7.89 -10.29
N ALA A 80 5.55 7.96 -9.05
CA ALA A 80 6.80 8.66 -8.75
C ALA A 80 8.00 8.00 -9.44
N ALA A 81 8.09 6.67 -9.41
CA ALA A 81 9.14 5.91 -10.09
C ALA A 81 9.09 6.14 -11.61
N VAL A 82 7.93 6.04 -12.25
CA VAL A 82 7.79 6.28 -13.70
C VAL A 82 8.24 7.69 -14.09
N LYS A 83 7.88 8.70 -13.28
CA LYS A 83 8.32 10.09 -13.51
C LYS A 83 9.84 10.24 -13.36
N ALA A 84 10.43 9.63 -12.34
CA ALA A 84 11.87 9.66 -12.13
C ALA A 84 12.62 9.04 -13.32
N GLU A 85 12.15 7.90 -13.82
CA GLU A 85 12.75 7.22 -14.97
C GLU A 85 12.72 8.09 -16.23
N LEU A 86 11.60 8.74 -16.50
CA LEU A 86 11.45 9.67 -17.63
C LEU A 86 12.41 10.87 -17.50
N MET A 87 12.54 11.42 -16.29
CA MET A 87 13.45 12.54 -16.03
C MET A 87 14.91 12.14 -16.20
N GLU A 88 15.31 10.96 -15.75
CA GLU A 88 16.67 10.45 -15.96
C GLU A 88 16.99 10.22 -17.43
N LYS A 89 16.06 9.61 -18.18
CA LYS A 89 16.21 9.41 -19.64
C LYS A 89 16.41 10.73 -20.36
N ARG A 90 15.55 11.72 -20.06
CA ARG A 90 15.63 13.06 -20.67
C ARG A 90 16.92 13.80 -20.28
N ALA A 91 17.37 13.67 -19.03
CA ALA A 91 18.61 14.27 -18.58
C ALA A 91 19.82 13.67 -19.31
N LYS A 92 19.80 12.35 -19.54
CA LYS A 92 20.82 11.64 -20.30
C LYS A 92 20.86 12.09 -21.76
N GLU A 93 19.72 12.16 -22.44
CA GLU A 93 19.62 12.66 -23.82
C GLU A 93 20.21 14.07 -23.96
N ILE A 94 19.85 14.99 -23.06
CA ILE A 94 20.39 16.37 -23.05
C ILE A 94 21.90 16.37 -22.83
N ALA A 95 22.42 15.49 -21.98
CA ALA A 95 23.86 15.39 -21.73
C ALA A 95 24.62 14.85 -22.96
N GLU A 96 24.08 13.82 -23.62
CA GLU A 96 24.63 13.24 -24.85
C GLU A 96 24.64 14.26 -26.00
N ASP A 97 23.56 15.01 -26.20
CA ASP A 97 23.48 16.09 -27.20
C ASP A 97 24.54 17.18 -26.96
N ARG A 98 24.81 17.52 -25.70
CA ARG A 98 25.82 18.53 -25.33
C ARG A 98 27.25 18.04 -25.53
N ILE A 99 27.49 16.74 -25.42
CA ILE A 99 28.81 16.14 -25.62
C ILE A 99 29.06 15.92 -27.11
N GLY A 100 28.05 15.53 -27.90
CA GLY A 100 28.17 15.31 -29.35
C GLY A 100 28.33 16.58 -30.19
N ASN A 101 27.99 17.76 -29.64
CA ASN A 101 28.16 19.08 -30.28
C ASN A 101 29.44 19.82 -29.85
N ARG A 102 30.40 19.12 -29.22
CA ARG A 102 31.75 19.62 -28.90
C ARG A 102 32.79 18.86 -29.70
#